data_AF-A0A918MT28-F1
#
_entry.id   AF-A0A918MT28-F1
#
_cell.length_a   1.000
_cell.length_b   1.000
_cell.length_c   1.000
_cell.angle_alpha   90.00
_cell.angle_beta   90.00
_cell.angle_gamma   90.00
#
_symmetry.space_group_name_H-M   'P 1'
#
loop_
_entity.id
_entity.type
_entity.pdbx_description
1 polymer ?
#
loop_
_entity_poly.entity_id
_entity_poly.type
_entity_poly.pdbx_seq_one_letter_code
_entity_poly.pdbx_strand_id
1 'polypeptide(L)'
;MPKTPPEKTPDADAEVDGPVPCRVVVCRDCCCGTPKVTGVDHAAQTARLRAEVPVRISDCLDVCDQANVMVVQPSATGRAAGGRPVWLGLVNDPDATEDIVAWVRAGGPGVAPPPDILGLYAFAPPRRTVKK
;
A
#
# COMPACT_ATOMS: atom_id res chain seq x y z
N MET A 1 28.32 -44.93 -2.17
CA MET A 1 28.34 -43.47 -2.47
C MET A 1 27.27 -42.80 -1.62
N PRO A 2 27.64 -42.00 -0.61
CA PRO A 2 26.65 -41.32 0.22
C PRO A 2 25.95 -40.21 -0.58
N LYS A 3 24.63 -40.12 -0.45
CA LYS A 3 23.81 -39.07 -1.07
C LYS A 3 23.98 -37.77 -0.27
N THR A 4 24.45 -36.72 -0.92
CA THR A 4 24.47 -35.36 -0.38
C THR A 4 23.03 -34.86 -0.20
N PRO A 5 22.64 -34.27 0.95
CA PRO A 5 21.37 -33.58 1.09
C PRO A 5 21.38 -32.25 0.31
N PRO A 6 20.25 -31.76 -0.24
CA PRO A 6 20.23 -30.43 -0.83
C PRO A 6 20.42 -29.35 0.24
N GLU A 7 21.35 -28.45 -0.05
CA GLU A 7 21.72 -27.28 0.75
C GLU A 7 20.54 -26.29 0.82
N LYS A 8 20.26 -25.81 2.03
CA LYS A 8 19.20 -24.85 2.34
C LYS A 8 19.57 -23.48 1.75
N THR A 9 18.83 -23.02 0.76
CA THR A 9 18.92 -21.63 0.26
C THR A 9 18.56 -20.67 1.40
N PRO A 10 19.39 -19.68 1.75
CA PRO A 10 19.03 -18.69 2.74
C PRO A 10 17.92 -17.77 2.20
N ASP A 11 16.94 -17.49 3.05
CA ASP A 11 15.93 -16.46 2.83
C ASP A 11 16.63 -15.12 2.56
N ALA A 12 16.31 -14.51 1.42
CA ALA A 12 16.83 -13.22 1.00
C ALA A 12 16.11 -12.07 1.71
N ASP A 13 16.20 -12.02 3.03
CA ASP A 13 16.03 -10.78 3.80
C ASP A 13 17.35 -10.02 3.78
N ALA A 14 17.71 -9.49 2.60
CA ALA A 14 18.75 -8.48 2.52
C ALA A 14 18.16 -7.19 3.09
N GLU A 15 18.48 -6.88 4.34
CA GLU A 15 18.22 -5.58 4.95
C GLU A 15 18.86 -4.48 4.09
N VAL A 16 18.01 -3.74 3.39
CA VAL A 16 18.40 -2.49 2.74
C VAL A 16 18.57 -1.47 3.86
N ASP A 17 19.79 -1.29 4.33
CA ASP A 17 20.12 -0.27 5.34
C ASP A 17 20.09 1.12 4.68
N GLY A 18 18.88 1.66 4.61
CA GLY A 18 18.55 2.94 4.03
C GLY A 18 17.25 3.49 4.63
N PRO A 19 17.02 4.80 4.60
CA PRO A 19 15.82 5.39 5.19
C PRO A 19 14.55 4.79 4.57
N VAL A 20 13.61 4.38 5.43
CA VAL A 20 12.37 3.70 5.03
C VAL A 20 11.67 4.51 3.92
N PRO A 21 11.43 3.92 2.73
CA PRO A 21 10.80 4.64 1.63
C PRO A 21 9.31 4.87 1.89
N CYS A 22 8.73 5.80 1.12
CA CYS A 22 7.27 5.91 1.01
C CYS A 22 6.76 4.65 0.30
N ARG A 23 5.67 4.05 0.80
CA ARG A 23 5.13 2.78 0.27
C ARG A 23 3.61 2.76 0.26
N VAL A 24 3.03 1.98 -0.63
CA VAL A 24 1.58 1.72 -0.67
C VAL A 24 1.29 0.38 -0.03
N VAL A 25 0.37 0.34 0.92
CA VAL A 25 -0.24 -0.91 1.42
C VAL A 25 -1.57 -1.11 0.71
N VAL A 26 -1.81 -2.29 0.17
CA VAL A 26 -3.00 -2.58 -0.63
C VAL A 26 -3.76 -3.76 -0.02
N CYS A 27 -5.05 -3.56 0.26
CA CYS A 27 -5.95 -4.61 0.78
C CYS A 27 -6.37 -5.55 -0.36
N ARG A 28 -6.16 -6.87 -0.21
CA ARG A 28 -6.39 -7.87 -1.28
C ARG A 28 -7.19 -9.13 -0.88
N ASP A 29 -7.82 -9.15 0.29
CA ASP A 29 -8.69 -10.26 0.73
C ASP A 29 -10.19 -10.01 0.43
N CYS A 30 -11.07 -10.39 1.35
CA CYS A 30 -12.44 -10.84 1.09
C CYS A 30 -13.40 -9.78 0.53
N CYS A 31 -13.01 -8.50 0.56
CA CYS A 31 -13.77 -7.39 -0.02
C CYS A 31 -12.99 -6.60 -1.08
N CYS A 32 -11.72 -6.29 -0.84
CA CYS A 32 -10.87 -5.54 -1.77
C CYS A 32 -10.05 -6.57 -2.54
N GLY A 33 -10.24 -6.80 -3.84
CA GLY A 33 -9.52 -7.87 -4.56
C GLY A 33 -10.38 -9.02 -5.08
N THR A 34 -11.69 -8.98 -4.83
CA THR A 34 -12.65 -9.98 -5.32
C THR A 34 -13.69 -9.32 -6.26
N PRO A 35 -14.50 -10.10 -6.99
CA PRO A 35 -15.57 -9.56 -7.83
C PRO A 35 -16.64 -8.72 -7.11
N LYS A 36 -16.61 -8.64 -5.77
CA LYS A 36 -17.48 -7.74 -4.98
C LYS A 36 -17.27 -6.27 -5.34
N VAL A 37 -16.06 -5.88 -5.74
CA VAL A 37 -15.78 -4.56 -6.32
C VAL A 37 -15.75 -4.73 -7.83
N THR A 38 -16.86 -4.37 -8.47
CA THR A 38 -17.05 -4.51 -9.91
C THR A 38 -16.34 -3.41 -10.70
N GLY A 39 -15.96 -3.69 -11.94
CA GLY A 39 -15.35 -2.69 -12.84
C GLY A 39 -13.87 -2.40 -12.59
N VAL A 40 -13.24 -3.14 -11.68
CA VAL A 40 -11.82 -3.01 -11.34
C VAL A 40 -11.08 -4.30 -11.63
N ASP A 41 -10.02 -4.23 -12.44
CA ASP A 41 -9.02 -5.29 -12.52
C ASP A 41 -8.00 -5.11 -11.39
N HIS A 42 -8.26 -5.77 -10.26
CA HIS A 42 -7.42 -5.69 -9.07
C HIS A 42 -6.01 -6.24 -9.29
N ALA A 43 -5.86 -7.23 -10.17
CA ALA A 43 -4.56 -7.83 -10.47
C ALA A 43 -3.71 -6.85 -11.29
N ALA A 44 -4.30 -6.27 -12.35
CA ALA A 44 -3.64 -5.24 -13.15
C ALA A 44 -3.29 -4.00 -12.33
N GLN A 45 -4.21 -3.51 -11.48
CA GLN A 45 -3.94 -2.38 -10.59
C GLN A 45 -2.76 -2.65 -9.65
N THR A 46 -2.69 -3.85 -9.08
CA THR A 46 -1.59 -4.23 -8.17
C THR A 46 -0.27 -4.37 -8.92
N ALA A 47 -0.28 -4.96 -10.11
CA ALA A 47 0.89 -5.07 -10.97
C ALA A 47 1.40 -3.68 -11.37
N ARG A 48 0.48 -2.76 -11.72
CA ARG A 48 0.79 -1.37 -12.04
C ARG A 48 1.48 -0.66 -10.88
N LEU A 49 0.93 -0.73 -9.67
CA LEU A 49 1.55 -0.13 -8.49
C LEU A 49 2.94 -0.71 -8.22
N ARG A 50 3.11 -2.04 -8.29
CA ARG A 50 4.39 -2.72 -8.06
C ARG A 50 5.47 -2.37 -9.07
N ALA A 51 5.10 -2.05 -10.30
CA ALA A 51 6.04 -1.62 -11.32
C ALA A 51 6.62 -0.22 -11.03
N GLU A 52 5.89 0.62 -10.31
CA GLU A 52 6.22 2.04 -10.19
C GLU A 52 6.73 2.45 -8.80
N VAL A 53 6.25 1.79 -7.73
CA VAL A 53 6.50 2.16 -6.33
C VAL A 53 6.57 0.94 -5.39
N PRO A 54 7.16 1.07 -4.18
CA PRO A 54 7.14 0.00 -3.19
C PRO A 54 5.71 -0.33 -2.73
N VAL A 55 5.32 -1.60 -2.85
CA VAL A 55 3.98 -2.10 -2.49
C VAL A 55 4.08 -3.22 -1.48
N ARG A 56 3.24 -3.17 -0.44
CA ARG A 56 2.95 -4.30 0.45
C ARG A 56 1.49 -4.72 0.27
N ILE A 57 1.25 -6.01 0.16
CA ILE A 57 -0.12 -6.55 0.21
C ILE A 57 -0.49 -6.84 1.66
N SER A 58 -1.67 -6.41 2.05
CA SER A 58 -2.35 -6.83 3.28
C SER A 58 -3.51 -7.72 2.88
N ASP A 59 -3.79 -8.74 3.67
CA ASP A 59 -5.00 -9.54 3.49
C ASP A 59 -6.21 -8.63 3.72
N CYS A 60 -6.52 -8.30 4.98
CA CYS A 60 -7.58 -7.36 5.34
C CYS A 60 -7.02 -6.09 6.03
N LEU A 61 -7.77 -4.99 5.96
CA LEU A 61 -7.53 -3.76 6.72
C LEU A 61 -8.72 -3.39 7.64
N ASP A 62 -9.68 -4.32 7.79
CA ASP A 62 -10.88 -4.22 8.64
C ASP A 62 -11.79 -3.01 8.36
N VAL A 63 -11.80 -2.55 7.10
CA VAL A 63 -12.56 -1.40 6.60
C VAL A 63 -13.32 -1.77 5.32
N CYS A 64 -14.00 -2.90 5.34
CA CYS A 64 -14.62 -3.50 4.16
C CYS A 64 -15.62 -2.55 3.46
N ASP A 65 -16.30 -1.68 4.20
CA ASP A 65 -17.29 -0.73 3.66
C ASP A 65 -16.65 0.39 2.81
N GLN A 66 -15.33 0.55 2.86
CA GLN A 66 -14.62 1.54 2.06
C GLN A 66 -14.25 1.03 0.67
N ALA A 67 -14.22 -0.30 0.46
CA ALA A 67 -13.86 -0.98 -0.79
C ALA A 67 -12.52 -0.56 -1.43
N ASN A 68 -11.87 -1.49 -2.13
CA ASN A 68 -10.55 -1.34 -2.75
C ASN A 68 -9.54 -0.42 -2.00
N VAL A 69 -9.29 -0.72 -0.74
CA VAL A 69 -8.56 0.18 0.16
C VAL A 69 -7.05 0.15 -0.09
N MET A 70 -6.46 1.33 -0.12
CA MET A 70 -5.02 1.56 -0.15
C MET A 70 -4.59 2.49 0.99
N VAL A 71 -3.38 2.28 1.52
CA VAL A 71 -2.78 3.15 2.54
C VAL A 71 -1.41 3.61 2.08
N VAL A 72 -1.25 4.91 1.89
CA VAL A 72 0.05 5.51 1.60
C VAL A 72 0.79 5.73 2.91
N GLN A 73 1.83 4.96 3.13
CA GLN A 73 2.69 5.05 4.30
C GLN A 73 3.80 6.07 4.03
N PRO A 74 4.00 7.07 4.92
CA PRO A 74 5.08 8.05 4.75
C PRO A 74 6.46 7.37 4.75
N SER A 75 7.43 8.02 4.12
CA SER A 75 8.86 7.70 4.26
C SER A 75 9.38 8.07 5.66
N ALA A 76 10.64 7.75 5.97
CA ALA A 76 11.31 8.25 7.17
C ALA A 76 11.31 9.78 7.22
N THR A 77 11.68 10.44 6.11
CA THR A 77 11.63 11.90 5.95
C THR A 77 10.22 12.44 6.14
N GLY A 78 9.22 11.82 5.50
CA GLY A 78 7.83 12.22 5.63
C GLY A 78 7.34 12.14 7.07
N ARG A 79 7.69 11.08 7.82
CA ARG A 79 7.36 10.97 9.25
C ARG A 79 8.04 12.05 10.09
N ALA A 80 9.32 12.34 9.83
CA ALA A 80 10.07 13.38 10.53
C ALA A 80 9.45 14.77 10.30
N ALA A 81 8.89 15.01 9.11
CA ALA A 81 8.12 16.20 8.77
C ALA A 81 6.67 16.20 9.31
N GLY A 82 6.29 15.21 10.13
CA GLY A 82 4.95 15.10 10.73
C GLY A 82 3.92 14.34 9.89
N GLY A 83 4.32 13.84 8.72
CA GLY A 83 3.49 13.01 7.85
C GLY A 83 2.91 11.80 8.58
N ARG A 84 1.65 11.50 8.26
CA ARG A 84 0.90 10.35 8.78
C ARG A 84 0.43 9.46 7.63
N PRO A 85 0.14 8.17 7.88
CA PRO A 85 -0.47 7.34 6.85
C PRO A 85 -1.79 7.94 6.36
N VAL A 86 -1.97 7.98 5.05
CA VAL A 86 -3.21 8.42 4.40
C VAL A 86 -3.96 7.19 3.90
N TRP A 87 -5.24 7.12 4.26
CA TRP A 87 -6.12 5.99 3.95
C TRP A 87 -7.07 6.39 2.84
N LEU A 88 -7.08 5.60 1.78
CA LEU A 88 -7.83 5.85 0.55
C LEU A 88 -8.76 4.66 0.29
N GLY A 89 -10.05 4.92 0.20
CA GLY A 89 -11.09 3.95 -0.13
C GLY A 89 -11.62 4.20 -1.54
N LEU A 90 -12.40 3.27 -2.08
CA LEU A 90 -13.07 3.39 -3.38
C LEU A 90 -12.10 3.72 -4.54
N VAL A 91 -10.85 3.27 -4.47
CA VAL A 91 -9.80 3.53 -5.48
C VAL A 91 -10.03 2.66 -6.72
N ASN A 92 -11.21 2.79 -7.32
CA ASN A 92 -11.68 1.96 -8.42
C ASN A 92 -11.31 2.55 -9.79
N ASP A 93 -11.03 3.86 -9.81
CA ASP A 93 -10.58 4.58 -10.99
C ASP A 93 -9.08 4.33 -11.25
N PRO A 94 -8.69 3.90 -12.47
CA PRO A 94 -7.28 3.82 -12.85
C PRO A 94 -6.53 5.15 -12.65
N ASP A 95 -7.17 6.29 -12.90
CA ASP A 95 -6.51 7.60 -12.79
C ASP A 95 -6.11 7.90 -11.33
N ALA A 96 -6.96 7.53 -10.37
CA ALA A 96 -6.62 7.62 -8.95
C ALA A 96 -5.41 6.74 -8.57
N THR A 97 -5.22 5.61 -9.26
CA THR A 97 -4.03 4.77 -9.07
C THR A 97 -2.78 5.49 -9.54
N GLU A 98 -2.84 6.17 -10.68
CA GLU A 98 -1.72 6.95 -11.22
C GLU A 98 -1.41 8.18 -10.36
N ASP A 99 -2.42 8.86 -9.82
CA ASP A 99 -2.25 9.97 -8.88
C ASP A 99 -1.53 9.52 -7.59
N ILE A 100 -1.87 8.33 -7.07
CA ILE A 100 -1.16 7.73 -5.93
C ILE A 100 0.29 7.44 -6.29
N VAL A 101 0.56 6.88 -7.46
CA VAL A 101 1.92 6.60 -7.94
C VAL A 101 2.74 7.88 -8.03
N ALA A 102 2.19 8.92 -8.69
CA ALA A 102 2.84 10.21 -8.85
C ALA A 102 3.14 10.85 -7.49
N TRP A 103 2.19 10.80 -6.56
CA TRP A 103 2.37 11.37 -5.22
C TRP A 103 3.43 10.63 -4.40
N VAL A 104 3.44 9.28 -4.44
CA VAL A 104 4.47 8.47 -3.76
C VAL A 104 5.86 8.77 -4.33
N ARG A 105 5.98 8.94 -5.64
CA ARG A 105 7.24 9.33 -6.30
C ARG A 105 7.71 10.74 -5.92
N ALA A 106 6.77 11.66 -5.71
CA ALA A 106 7.07 12.98 -5.17
C ALA A 106 7.45 12.97 -3.67
N GLY A 107 7.43 11.80 -3.01
CA GLY A 107 7.84 11.61 -1.62
C GLY A 107 6.68 11.31 -0.65
N GLY A 108 5.43 11.45 -1.11
CA GLY A 108 4.24 11.08 -0.37
C GLY A 108 3.95 11.95 0.87
N PRO A 109 3.17 11.42 1.83
CA PRO A 109 2.69 12.18 2.98
C PRO A 109 3.81 12.83 3.80
N GLY A 110 3.67 14.13 4.06
CA GLY A 110 4.64 14.94 4.81
C GLY A 110 5.81 15.47 3.98
N VAL A 111 6.03 14.98 2.76
CA VAL A 111 7.06 15.49 1.83
C VAL A 111 6.42 16.27 0.68
N ALA A 112 5.38 15.71 0.07
CA ALA A 112 4.62 16.35 -1.00
C ALA A 112 3.13 16.45 -0.59
N PRO A 113 2.44 17.54 -0.96
CA PRO A 113 0.99 17.62 -0.77
C PRO A 113 0.29 16.53 -1.60
N PRO A 114 -0.77 15.89 -1.08
CA PRO A 114 -1.59 15.00 -1.90
C PRO A 114 -2.27 15.81 -3.02
N PRO A 115 -2.42 15.25 -4.23
CA PRO A 115 -3.31 15.81 -5.23
C PRO A 115 -4.72 16.00 -4.66
N ASP A 116 -5.37 17.13 -4.97
CA ASP A 116 -6.69 17.48 -4.41
C ASP A 116 -7.75 16.40 -4.67
N ILE A 117 -7.67 15.74 -5.83
CA ILE A 117 -8.56 14.64 -6.21
C ILE A 117 -8.49 13.46 -5.24
N LEU A 118 -7.33 13.20 -4.61
CA LEU A 118 -7.19 12.15 -3.60
C LEU A 118 -8.01 12.44 -2.34
N GLY A 119 -8.39 13.70 -2.11
CA GLY A 119 -9.31 14.09 -1.05
C GLY A 119 -10.70 13.43 -1.15
N LEU A 120 -11.15 13.08 -2.37
CA LEU A 120 -12.42 12.36 -2.58
C LEU A 120 -12.38 10.91 -2.08
N TYR A 121 -11.17 10.32 -2.04
CA TYR A 121 -10.94 8.94 -1.63
C TYR A 121 -10.52 8.84 -0.16
N ALA A 122 -10.11 9.96 0.43
CA ALA A 122 -9.55 9.99 1.78
C ALA A 122 -10.61 9.72 2.86
N PHE A 123 -10.29 8.81 3.78
CA PHE A 123 -11.13 8.54 4.94
C PHE A 123 -10.30 8.37 6.21
N ALA A 124 -10.94 8.51 7.37
CA ALA A 124 -10.28 8.31 8.65
C ALA A 124 -10.13 6.81 8.95
N PRO A 125 -8.95 6.32 9.36
CA PRO A 125 -8.81 4.93 9.76
C PRO A 125 -9.69 4.59 10.97
N PRO A 126 -10.11 3.33 11.11
CA PRO A 126 -10.79 2.86 12.31
C PRO A 126 -9.88 3.12 13.51
N ARG A 127 -10.46 3.61 14.61
CA ARG A 127 -9.71 3.86 15.84
C ARG A 127 -9.16 2.51 16.33
N ARG A 128 -7.84 2.40 16.50
CA ARG A 128 -7.26 1.24 17.20
C ARG A 128 -7.77 1.25 18.65
N THR A 129 -8.71 0.38 18.95
CA THR A 129 -9.00 0.00 20.34
C THR A 129 -7.87 -0.90 20.81
N VAL A 130 -7.04 -0.43 21.74
CA VAL A 130 -6.10 -1.31 22.43
C VAL A 130 -6.95 -2.23 23.30
N LYS A 131 -7.03 -3.53 22.95
CA LYS A 131 -7.60 -4.53 23.86
C LYS A 131 -6.68 -4.58 25.09
N LYS A 132 -7.24 -4.25 26.27
CA LYS A 132 -6.58 -4.47 27.56
C LYS A 132 -6.51 -5.96 27.87
#